data_AF-B4R1L5-F1
#
_entry.id   AF-B4R1L5-F1
#
_cell.length_a   1.000
_cell.length_b   1.000
_cell.length_c   1.000
_cell.angle_alpha   90.00
_cell.angle_beta   90.00
_cell.angle_gamma   90.00
#
_symmetry.space_group_name_H-M   'P 1'
#
loop_
_entity.id
_entity.type
_entity.pdbx_description
1 polymer ?
#
loop_
_entity_poly.entity_id
_entity_poly.type
_entity_poly.pdbx_seq_one_letter_code
_entity_poly.pdbx_strand_id
1 'polypeptide(L)'
;MKPRSQKSQGKPNGKPNRGPVKVGHNQKPYFKNKNNQKAKGEKPNKPEIRNMKRKEKAAQEAAEREKVRADRDAQVKAYKKKRLEKTKAISKRTQKGQPLMKDRMQLLLKQIEEMKRN
;
A
#
# COMPACT_ATOMS: atom_id res chain seq x y z
N MET A 1 -10.73 -7.89 30.02
CA MET A 1 -10.24 -6.49 30.17
C MET A 1 -10.04 -5.88 28.79
N LYS A 2 -10.60 -4.71 28.52
CA LYS A 2 -10.40 -3.93 27.28
C LYS A 2 -9.56 -2.70 27.60
N PRO A 3 -8.58 -2.28 26.78
CA PRO A 3 -7.78 -1.10 27.07
C PRO A 3 -8.58 0.19 26.85
N ARG A 4 -8.37 1.14 27.77
CA ARG A 4 -8.98 2.47 27.85
C ARG A 4 -8.27 3.42 26.87
N SER A 5 -9.01 3.98 25.91
CA SER A 5 -8.46 4.98 24.98
C SER A 5 -8.23 6.32 25.70
N GLN A 6 -7.03 6.88 25.54
CA GLN A 6 -6.71 8.22 26.04
C GLN A 6 -7.23 9.27 25.06
N LYS A 7 -8.06 10.19 25.56
CA LYS A 7 -8.53 11.39 24.84
C LYS A 7 -7.36 12.36 24.68
N SER A 8 -7.01 12.75 23.45
CA SER A 8 -6.12 13.88 23.22
C SER A 8 -6.85 15.19 23.51
N GLN A 9 -6.46 15.88 24.58
CA GLN A 9 -6.95 17.21 24.92
C GLN A 9 -6.10 18.30 24.23
N GLY A 10 -6.78 19.28 23.64
CA GLY A 10 -6.36 20.69 23.67
C GLY A 10 -5.36 21.17 22.62
N LYS A 11 -5.88 21.92 21.63
CA LYS A 11 -5.12 22.95 20.92
C LYS A 11 -5.00 24.20 21.80
N PRO A 12 -3.82 24.78 22.03
CA PRO A 12 -3.72 26.16 22.48
C PRO A 12 -3.60 27.10 21.28
N ASN A 13 -4.67 27.84 21.00
CA ASN A 13 -4.65 29.03 20.15
C ASN A 13 -3.87 30.13 20.88
N GLY A 14 -2.56 30.25 20.64
CA GLY A 14 -1.74 31.37 21.10
C GLY A 14 -1.39 32.29 19.94
N LYS A 15 -2.04 33.47 19.86
CA LYS A 15 -1.54 34.60 19.07
C LYS A 15 -0.50 35.35 19.91
N PRO A 16 0.73 35.60 19.43
CA PRO A 16 1.58 36.62 20.02
C PRO A 16 1.48 37.95 19.27
N ASN A 17 1.10 38.97 20.04
CA ASN A 17 1.48 40.38 20.01
C ASN A 17 1.99 41.02 18.69
N ARG A 18 1.22 42.02 18.23
CA ARG A 18 1.66 43.05 17.29
C ARG A 18 2.53 44.09 18.02
N GLY A 19 3.84 44.06 17.80
CA GLY A 19 4.71 45.22 18.00
C GLY A 19 4.79 46.07 16.73
N PRO A 20 5.06 47.40 16.81
CA PRO A 20 5.08 48.26 15.64
C PRO A 20 6.44 48.14 14.93
N VAL A 21 6.56 47.20 14.00
CA VAL A 21 7.71 47.17 13.09
C VAL A 21 7.42 48.11 11.93
N LYS A 22 8.08 49.28 11.92
CA LYS A 22 8.13 50.18 10.76
C LYS A 22 8.80 49.43 9.60
N VAL A 23 8.03 49.00 8.60
CA VAL A 23 8.56 48.41 7.37
C VAL A 23 8.51 49.48 6.27
N GLY A 24 9.68 50.00 5.90
CA GLY A 24 9.83 51.00 4.85
C GLY A 24 9.28 50.52 3.51
N HIS A 25 8.39 51.30 2.91
CA HIS A 25 7.89 51.09 1.55
C HIS A 25 8.96 51.55 0.55
N ASN A 26 9.75 50.61 0.03
CA ASN A 26 10.56 50.85 -1.17
C ASN A 26 9.64 50.80 -2.40
N GLN A 27 9.13 51.95 -2.83
CA GLN A 27 8.41 52.09 -4.09
C GLN A 27 9.38 51.87 -5.27
N LYS A 28 9.21 50.80 -6.03
CA LYS A 28 9.93 50.58 -7.30
C LYS A 28 9.25 51.40 -8.41
N PRO A 29 10.01 52.04 -9.33
CA PRO A 29 9.42 52.82 -10.42
C PRO A 29 8.70 51.89 -11.41
N TYR A 30 7.48 52.28 -11.76
CA TYR A 30 6.57 51.54 -12.63
C TYR A 30 6.92 51.82 -14.10
N PHE A 31 7.84 51.05 -14.70
CA PHE A 31 8.06 51.09 -16.15
C PHE A 31 6.91 50.36 -16.86
N LYS A 32 6.01 51.14 -17.49
CA LYS A 32 4.98 50.61 -18.40
C LYS A 32 5.62 50.20 -19.72
N ASN A 33 5.96 48.91 -19.87
CA ASN A 33 6.32 48.35 -21.17
C ASN A 33 5.07 48.28 -22.05
N LYS A 34 5.04 49.09 -23.12
CA LYS A 34 3.99 49.09 -24.14
C LYS A 34 3.94 47.74 -24.86
N ASN A 35 2.71 47.28 -25.07
CA ASN A 35 2.29 46.05 -25.74
C ASN A 35 3.04 45.73 -27.03
N ASN A 36 3.81 44.64 -27.02
CA ASN A 36 4.01 43.81 -28.21
C ASN A 36 3.04 42.62 -28.10
N GLN A 37 1.81 42.79 -28.60
CA GLN A 37 0.89 41.66 -28.77
C GLN A 37 1.42 40.78 -29.90
N LYS A 38 2.26 39.81 -29.56
CA LYS A 38 2.62 38.73 -30.49
C LYS A 38 1.35 37.92 -30.77
N ALA A 39 1.01 37.78 -32.05
CA ALA A 39 -0.09 36.98 -32.54
C ALA A 39 -0.13 35.63 -31.81
N LYS A 40 -1.30 35.27 -31.27
CA LYS A 40 -1.52 33.97 -30.64
C LYS A 40 -1.62 32.92 -31.74
N GLY A 41 -0.48 32.53 -32.31
CA GLY A 41 -0.37 31.25 -33.01
C GLY A 41 -0.83 30.14 -32.08
N GLU A 42 -1.52 29.14 -32.63
CA GLU A 42 -2.09 27.96 -31.97
C GLU A 42 -1.05 27.30 -31.06
N LYS A 43 -0.98 27.77 -29.82
CA LYS A 43 -0.12 27.18 -28.80
C LYS A 43 -0.85 25.93 -28.31
N PRO A 44 -0.21 24.75 -28.30
CA PRO A 44 -0.84 23.56 -27.78
C PRO A 44 -1.37 23.85 -26.37
N ASN A 45 -2.63 23.51 -26.12
CA ASN A 45 -3.31 23.76 -24.85
C ASN A 45 -2.63 22.93 -23.74
N LYS A 46 -1.53 23.46 -23.19
CA LYS A 46 -0.69 22.83 -22.15
C LYS A 46 -1.46 22.12 -21.03
N PRO A 47 -2.58 22.66 -20.50
CA PRO A 47 -3.36 21.95 -19.49
C PRO A 47 -4.07 20.69 -20.01
N GLU A 48 -4.57 20.67 -21.26
CA GLU A 48 -5.22 19.49 -21.85
C GLU A 48 -4.23 18.35 -22.07
N ILE A 49 -3.05 18.65 -22.62
CA ILE A 49 -1.98 17.66 -22.82
C ILE A 49 -1.51 17.08 -21.47
N ARG A 50 -1.43 17.93 -20.43
CA ARG A 50 -1.08 17.47 -19.07
C ARG A 50 -2.17 16.57 -18.48
N ASN A 51 -3.44 16.87 -18.73
CA ASN A 51 -4.55 16.04 -18.26
C ASN A 51 -4.61 14.69 -18.97
N MET A 52 -4.35 14.65 -20.28
CA MET A 52 -4.26 13.39 -21.03
C MET A 52 -3.13 12.50 -20.51
N LYS A 53 -1.92 13.05 -20.33
CA LYS A 53 -0.79 12.31 -19.74
C LYS A 53 -1.05 11.79 -18.32
N ARG A 54 -1.83 12.52 -17.51
CA ARG A 54 -2.24 12.06 -16.17
C ARG A 54 -3.23 10.90 -16.25
N LYS A 55 -4.19 10.96 -17.17
CA LYS A 55 -5.16 9.88 -17.39
C LYS A 55 -4.48 8.61 -17.88
N GLU A 56 -3.54 8.73 -18.82
CA GLU A 56 -2.73 7.61 -19.33
C GLU A 56 -1.93 6.95 -18.21
N LYS A 57 -1.23 7.74 -17.38
CA LYS A 57 -0.51 7.22 -16.21
C LYS A 57 -1.44 6.56 -15.19
N ALA A 58 -2.58 7.17 -14.89
CA ALA A 58 -3.56 6.60 -13.97
C ALA A 58 -4.12 5.27 -14.49
N ALA A 59 -4.35 5.14 -15.80
CA ALA A 59 -4.80 3.90 -16.42
C ALA A 59 -3.73 2.81 -16.35
N GLN A 60 -2.45 3.15 -16.60
CA GLN A 60 -1.33 2.23 -16.46
C GLN A 60 -1.16 1.73 -15.02
N GLU A 61 -1.18 2.64 -14.04
CA GLU A 61 -1.10 2.27 -12.62
C GLU A 61 -2.29 1.41 -12.18
N ALA A 62 -3.49 1.67 -12.70
CA ALA A 62 -4.66 0.84 -12.40
C ALA A 62 -4.50 -0.58 -12.95
N ALA A 63 -4.02 -0.73 -14.19
CA ALA A 63 -3.76 -2.02 -14.81
C ALA A 63 -2.67 -2.81 -14.07
N GLU A 64 -1.60 -2.15 -13.62
CA GLU A 64 -0.55 -2.79 -12.81
C GLU A 64 -1.08 -3.25 -11.45
N ARG A 65 -1.87 -2.41 -10.77
CA ARG A 65 -2.50 -2.78 -9.48
C ARG A 65 -3.46 -3.95 -9.63
N GLU A 66 -4.19 -4.03 -10.73
CA GLU A 66 -5.09 -5.15 -11.01
C GLU A 66 -4.31 -6.45 -11.21
N LYS A 67 -3.22 -6.44 -11.98
CA LYS A 67 -2.32 -7.61 -12.14
C LYS A 67 -1.78 -8.09 -10.79
N VAL A 68 -1.25 -7.17 -9.97
CA VAL A 68 -0.72 -7.51 -8.64
C VAL A 68 -1.81 -8.08 -7.72
N ARG A 69 -3.05 -7.58 -7.80
CA ARG A 69 -4.18 -8.13 -7.04
C ARG A 69 -4.53 -9.55 -7.51
N ALA A 70 -4.63 -9.76 -8.82
CA ALA A 70 -4.91 -11.06 -9.40
C ALA A 70 -3.85 -12.11 -9.01
N ASP A 71 -2.56 -11.75 -9.08
CA ASP A 71 -1.46 -12.63 -8.69
C ASP A 71 -1.50 -12.98 -7.20
N ARG A 72 -1.77 -11.99 -6.34
CA ARG A 72 -1.93 -12.22 -4.90
C ARG A 72 -3.09 -13.15 -4.62
N ASP A 73 -4.24 -12.93 -5.26
CA ASP A 73 -5.42 -13.77 -5.07
C ASP A 73 -5.20 -15.20 -5.57
N ALA A 74 -4.48 -15.38 -6.69
CA ALA A 74 -4.08 -16.69 -7.19
C ALA A 74 -3.16 -17.42 -6.21
N GLN A 75 -2.16 -16.72 -5.63
CA GLN A 75 -1.27 -17.29 -4.63
C GLN A 75 -2.03 -17.70 -3.36
N VAL A 76 -2.95 -16.86 -2.88
CA VAL A 76 -3.78 -17.17 -1.70
C VAL A 76 -4.68 -18.38 -1.97
N LYS A 77 -5.30 -18.47 -3.15
CA LYS A 77 -6.11 -19.64 -3.55
C LYS A 77 -5.26 -20.91 -3.60
N ALA A 78 -4.06 -20.84 -4.19
CA ALA A 78 -3.13 -21.97 -4.25
C ALA A 78 -2.67 -22.41 -2.86
N TYR A 79 -2.33 -21.47 -1.98
CA TYR A 79 -1.96 -21.77 -0.59
C TYR A 79 -3.11 -22.45 0.16
N LYS A 80 -4.33 -21.91 0.06
CA LYS A 80 -5.52 -22.50 0.70
C LYS A 80 -5.79 -23.92 0.19
N LYS A 81 -5.65 -24.16 -1.12
CA LYS A 81 -5.80 -25.50 -1.72
C LYS A 81 -4.76 -26.48 -1.16
N LYS A 82 -3.48 -26.10 -1.18
CA LYS A 82 -2.38 -26.91 -0.61
C LYS A 82 -2.60 -27.21 0.88
N ARG A 83 -3.06 -26.23 1.66
CA ARG A 83 -3.37 -26.41 3.08
C ARG A 83 -4.49 -27.43 3.28
N LEU A 84 -5.60 -27.30 2.54
CA LEU A 84 -6.72 -28.23 2.64
C LEU A 84 -6.33 -29.66 2.24
N GLU A 85 -5.54 -29.83 1.17
CA GLU A 85 -5.02 -31.14 0.75
C GLU A 85 -4.13 -31.77 1.83
N LYS A 86 -3.22 -30.99 2.41
CA LYS A 86 -2.38 -31.44 3.54
C LYS A 86 -3.21 -31.82 4.75
N THR A 87 -4.18 -30.99 5.15
CA THR A 87 -5.05 -31.28 6.30
C THR A 87 -5.88 -32.54 6.06
N LYS A 88 -6.43 -32.73 4.85
CA LYS A 88 -7.15 -33.96 4.48
C LYS A 88 -6.24 -35.19 4.56
N ALA A 89 -5.01 -35.10 4.06
CA ALA A 89 -4.04 -36.20 4.14
C ALA A 89 -3.68 -36.54 5.60
N ILE A 90 -3.44 -35.52 6.44
CA ILE A 90 -3.15 -35.68 7.86
C ILE A 90 -4.35 -36.29 8.59
N SER A 91 -5.57 -35.83 8.31
CA SER A 91 -6.80 -36.35 8.92
C SER A 91 -7.08 -37.81 8.57
N LYS A 92 -6.57 -38.32 7.44
CA LYS A 92 -6.67 -39.75 7.10
C LYS A 92 -5.66 -40.62 7.83
N ARG A 93 -4.47 -40.07 8.09
CA ARG A 93 -3.36 -40.76 8.79
C ARG A 93 -3.46 -40.67 10.31
N THR A 94 -4.12 -39.63 10.81
CA THR A 94 -4.20 -39.31 12.24
C THR A 94 -5.65 -39.08 12.68
N GLN A 95 -6.00 -39.59 13.86
CA GLN A 95 -7.25 -39.30 14.56
C GLN A 95 -6.93 -38.34 15.71
N LYS A 96 -7.53 -37.14 15.70
CA LYS A 96 -7.28 -36.09 16.71
C LYS A 96 -5.79 -35.77 16.92
N GLY A 97 -4.98 -35.85 15.85
CA GLY A 97 -3.54 -35.59 15.90
C GLY A 97 -2.69 -36.79 16.36
N GLN A 98 -3.30 -37.91 16.74
CA GLN A 98 -2.61 -39.17 17.03
C GLN A 98 -2.61 -40.07 15.79
N PRO A 99 -1.50 -40.68 15.39
CA PRO A 99 -1.47 -41.59 14.26
C PRO A 99 -2.36 -42.81 14.51
N LEU A 100 -3.15 -43.17 13.49
CA LEU A 100 -4.03 -44.34 13.57
C LEU A 100 -3.17 -45.62 13.71
N MET A 101 -3.67 -46.64 14.41
CA MET A 101 -2.85 -47.81 14.79
C MET A 101 -2.12 -48.48 13.62
N LYS A 102 -2.78 -48.61 12.47
CA LYS A 102 -2.21 -49.15 11.23
C LYS A 102 -1.01 -48.35 10.69
N ASP A 103 -1.00 -47.03 10.90
CA ASP A 103 0.00 -46.11 10.34
C ASP A 103 1.01 -45.64 11.41
N ARG A 104 0.75 -45.90 12.70
CA ARG A 104 1.58 -45.45 13.82
C ARG A 104 2.98 -46.06 13.81
N MET A 105 3.09 -47.35 13.51
CA MET A 105 4.38 -48.03 13.46
C MET A 105 5.28 -47.48 12.34
N GLN A 106 4.72 -47.24 11.15
CA GLN A 106 5.46 -46.62 10.04
C GLN A 106 5.87 -45.18 10.36
N LEU A 107 5.01 -44.40 11.02
CA LEU A 107 5.33 -43.04 11.44
C LEU A 107 6.49 -43.03 12.45
N LEU A 108 6.47 -43.95 13.43
CA LEU A 108 7.53 -44.10 14.42
C LEU A 108 8.87 -44.49 13.77
N LEU A 109 8.85 -45.48 12.86
CA LEU A 109 10.05 -45.90 12.13
C LEU A 109 10.64 -44.74 11.31
N LYS A 110 9.78 -43.98 10.63
CA LYS A 110 10.21 -42.81 9.86
C LYS A 110 10.82 -41.71 10.75
N GLN A 111 10.22 -41.44 11.91
CA GLN A 111 10.77 -40.48 12.87
C GLN A 111 12.15 -40.89 13.38
N ILE A 112 12.35 -42.18 13.68
CA ILE A 112 13.66 -42.71 14.09
C ILE A 112 14.68 -42.53 12.95
N GLU A 113 14.28 -42.78 11.70
CA GLU A 113 15.16 -42.61 10.55
C GLU A 113 15.54 -41.15 10.31
N GLU A 114 14.59 -40.22 10.41
CA GLU A 114 14.85 -38.76 10.34
C GLU A 114 15.74 -38.29 11.49
N MET A 115 15.54 -38.81 12.71
CA MET A 115 16.41 -38.52 13.87
C MET A 115 17.83 -39.09 13.73
N LYS A 116 18.04 -40.13 12.92
CA LYS A 116 19.37 -40.71 12.65
C LYS A 116 20.11 -40.01 11.51
N ARG A 117 19.39 -39.33 10.61
CA ARG A 117 19.96 -38.59 9.48
C ARG A 117 20.37 -37.16 9.85
N ASN A 118 19.81 -36.63 10.95
CA ASN A 118 20.22 -35.38 11.58
C ASN A 118 21.23 -35.66 12.69
#